data_AF-A0AAD6A4B9-F1
#
_entry.id   AF-A0AAD6A4B9-F1
#
_cell.length_a   1.000
_cell.length_b   1.000
_cell.length_c   1.000
_cell.angle_alpha   90.00
_cell.angle_beta   90.00
_cell.angle_gamma   90.00
#
_symmetry.space_group_name_H-M   'P 1'
#
loop_
_entity.id
_entity.type
_entity.pdbx_description
1 polymer ?
#
loop_
_entity_poly.entity_id
_entity_poly.type
_entity_poly.pdbx_seq_one_letter_code
_entity_poly.pdbx_strand_id
1 'polypeptide(L)'
;MSASGNKTESYAKTEGAWILSLQKRQYSVNTVAECAAKCDAETTWTCRSFLYVEKDQDCWTAAANSKTETILRRSSAALYEKK
;
A
#
# COMPACT_ATOMS: atom_id res chain seq x y z
N MET A 1 11.74 -18.12 -12.39
CA MET A 1 11.65 -16.69 -12.72
C MET A 1 10.67 -16.07 -11.73
N SER A 2 11.16 -15.30 -10.76
CA SER A 2 10.29 -14.60 -9.80
C SER A 2 10.80 -13.17 -9.63
N ALA A 3 10.47 -12.30 -10.59
CA ALA A 3 10.83 -10.88 -10.57
C ALA A 3 9.84 -10.04 -9.73
N SER A 4 9.32 -10.61 -8.63
CA SER A 4 8.34 -9.93 -7.75
C SER A 4 8.98 -9.20 -6.57
N GLY A 5 10.30 -9.33 -6.37
CA GLY A 5 11.03 -8.71 -5.25
C GLY A 5 11.41 -7.24 -5.43
N ASN A 6 11.56 -6.75 -6.67
CA ASN A 6 12.14 -5.41 -6.91
C ASN A 6 11.17 -4.24 -6.69
N LYS A 7 9.86 -4.41 -6.86
CA LYS A 7 8.92 -3.26 -6.82
C LYS A 7 8.70 -2.70 -5.42
N THR A 8 8.87 -3.52 -4.39
CA THR A 8 8.67 -3.09 -3.00
C THR A 8 9.88 -2.36 -2.42
N GLU A 9 11.04 -2.40 -3.07
CA GLU A 9 12.26 -1.73 -2.59
C GLU A 9 12.12 -0.20 -2.59
N SER A 10 11.27 0.34 -3.45
CA SER A 10 10.95 1.78 -3.50
C SER A 10 10.02 2.24 -2.38
N TYR A 11 9.60 1.33 -1.49
CA TYR A 11 8.67 1.61 -0.41
C TYR A 11 9.29 1.33 0.96
N ALA A 12 8.99 2.19 1.95
CA ALA A 12 9.23 1.95 3.36
C ALA A 12 8.03 1.17 3.94
N LYS A 13 8.29 0.03 4.59
CA LYS A 13 7.26 -0.82 5.18
C LYS A 13 7.11 -0.56 6.67
N THR A 14 5.87 -0.40 7.12
CA THR A 14 5.49 -0.34 8.53
C THR A 14 4.48 -1.45 8.84
N GLU A 15 4.91 -2.43 9.63
CA GLU A 15 4.07 -3.57 10.04
C GLU A 15 2.98 -3.15 11.04
N GLY A 16 1.83 -3.81 10.95
CA GLY A 16 0.73 -3.62 11.89
C GLY A 16 0.05 -2.26 11.80
N ALA A 17 0.22 -1.54 10.68
CA ALA A 17 -0.19 -0.17 10.50
C ALA A 17 -0.97 0.02 9.20
N TRP A 18 -1.86 1.01 9.21
CA TRP A 18 -2.54 1.53 8.03
C TRP A 18 -2.91 3.00 8.26
N ILE A 19 -3.34 3.69 7.21
CA ILE A 19 -3.84 5.06 7.29
C ILE A 19 -5.30 5.13 6.87
N LEU A 20 -6.05 6.03 7.50
CA LEU A 20 -7.38 6.39 7.04
C LEU A 20 -7.24 7.48 5.98
N SER A 21 -7.56 7.17 4.72
CA SER A 21 -7.54 8.14 3.63
C SER A 21 -8.89 8.16 2.91
N LEU A 22 -9.41 9.36 2.66
CA LEU A 22 -10.64 9.54 1.87
C LEU A 22 -10.39 9.29 0.38
N GLN A 23 -9.21 9.66 -0.12
CA GLN A 23 -8.81 9.44 -1.50
C GLN A 23 -8.02 8.13 -1.62
N LYS A 24 -8.77 7.04 -1.72
CA LYS A 24 -8.24 5.68 -1.84
C LYS A 24 -8.91 4.86 -2.92
N ARG A 25 -8.23 3.82 -3.41
CA ARG A 25 -8.82 2.74 -4.21
C ARG A 25 -8.51 1.39 -3.57
N GLN A 26 -9.47 0.48 -3.62
CA GLN A 26 -9.36 -0.87 -3.08
C GLN A 26 -9.31 -1.88 -4.22
N TYR A 27 -8.47 -2.89 -4.09
CA TYR A 27 -8.26 -3.96 -5.06
C TYR A 27 -8.10 -5.30 -4.34
N SER A 28 -8.64 -6.36 -4.93
CA SER A 28 -8.27 -7.74 -4.57
C SER A 28 -7.01 -8.13 -5.36
N VAL A 29 -5.92 -8.41 -4.67
CA VAL A 29 -4.63 -8.79 -5.26
C VAL A 29 -3.95 -9.85 -4.40
N ASN A 30 -3.18 -10.73 -5.02
CA ASN A 30 -2.60 -11.88 -4.32
C ASN A 30 -1.23 -11.58 -3.70
N THR A 31 -0.60 -10.47 -4.10
CA THR A 31 0.76 -10.13 -3.66
C THR A 31 0.94 -8.65 -3.39
N VAL A 32 1.90 -8.34 -2.50
CA VAL A 32 2.34 -6.97 -2.23
C VAL A 32 2.84 -6.28 -3.51
N ALA A 33 3.55 -7.01 -4.38
CA ALA A 33 4.10 -6.48 -5.62
C ALA A 33 3.01 -6.05 -6.62
N GLU A 34 1.88 -6.78 -6.67
CA GLU A 34 0.70 -6.37 -7.43
C GLU A 34 0.09 -5.09 -6.87
N CYS A 35 0.00 -4.97 -5.53
CA CYS A 35 -0.48 -3.75 -4.89
C CYS A 35 0.41 -2.53 -5.19
N ALA A 36 1.74 -2.70 -5.09
CA ALA A 36 2.70 -1.68 -5.48
C ALA A 36 2.52 -1.28 -6.96
N ALA A 37 2.35 -2.25 -7.86
CA ALA A 37 2.10 -1.97 -9.27
C ALA A 37 0.80 -1.18 -9.51
N LYS A 38 -0.27 -1.43 -8.73
CA LYS A 38 -1.51 -0.61 -8.79
C LYS A 38 -1.27 0.81 -8.30
N CYS A 39 -0.50 0.99 -7.23
CA CYS A 39 -0.12 2.32 -6.74
C CYS A 39 0.72 3.09 -7.77
N ASP A 40 1.68 2.43 -8.42
CA ASP A 40 2.55 3.06 -9.42
C ASP A 40 1.84 3.39 -10.74
N ALA A 41 0.84 2.60 -11.11
CA ALA A 41 0.05 2.82 -12.32
C ALA A 41 -1.08 3.85 -12.15
N GLU A 42 -1.29 4.39 -10.95
CA GLU A 42 -2.33 5.39 -10.72
C GLU A 42 -1.98 6.73 -11.37
N THR A 43 -2.85 7.20 -12.27
CA THR A 43 -2.68 8.47 -12.99
C THR A 43 -3.68 9.54 -12.56
N THR A 44 -4.73 9.17 -11.83
CA THR A 44 -5.78 10.11 -11.39
C THR A 44 -5.30 10.96 -10.21
N TRP A 45 -4.40 10.42 -9.39
CA TRP A 45 -3.81 11.08 -8.24
C TRP A 45 -2.43 10.49 -7.94
N THR A 46 -1.59 11.24 -7.25
CA THR A 46 -0.27 10.74 -6.87
C THR A 46 -0.41 9.73 -5.74
N CYS A 47 -0.19 8.45 -6.04
CA CYS A 47 -0.17 7.44 -4.99
C CYS A 47 1.07 7.57 -4.12
N ARG A 48 0.84 7.82 -2.82
CA ARG A 48 1.90 8.04 -1.81
C ARG A 48 2.11 6.83 -0.92
N SER A 49 1.07 6.03 -0.71
CA SER A 49 1.17 4.80 0.06
C SER A 49 0.15 3.77 -0.39
N PHE A 50 0.37 2.53 0.04
CA PHE A 50 -0.64 1.49 -0.02
C PHE A 50 -0.63 0.63 1.24
N LEU A 51 -1.77 0.06 1.57
CA LEU A 51 -1.94 -0.97 2.58
C LEU A 51 -2.08 -2.32 1.87
N TYR A 52 -1.44 -3.36 2.40
CA TYR A 52 -1.72 -4.74 2.03
C TYR A 52 -2.11 -5.56 3.25
N VAL A 53 -3.20 -6.32 3.13
CA VAL A 53 -3.70 -7.27 4.13
C VAL A 53 -3.59 -8.67 3.55
N GLU A 54 -2.54 -9.39 3.93
CA GLU A 54 -2.19 -10.68 3.31
C GLU A 54 -3.29 -11.74 3.51
N LYS A 55 -3.91 -11.77 4.69
CA LYS A 55 -5.00 -12.72 4.99
C LYS A 55 -6.23 -12.52 4.13
N ASP A 56 -6.50 -11.28 3.73
CA ASP A 56 -7.71 -10.89 3.02
C ASP A 56 -7.44 -10.74 1.51
N GLN A 57 -6.17 -10.87 1.08
CA GLN A 57 -5.70 -10.58 -0.29
C GLN A 57 -6.20 -9.21 -0.77
N ASP A 58 -6.13 -8.23 0.13
CA ASP A 58 -6.75 -6.92 -0.02
C ASP A 58 -5.69 -5.82 -0.06
N CYS A 59 -5.82 -4.90 -1.02
CA CYS A 59 -4.86 -3.85 -1.32
C CYS A 59 -5.58 -2.51 -1.39
N TRP A 60 -5.13 -1.53 -0.60
CA TRP A 60 -5.70 -0.19 -0.60
C TRP A 60 -4.62 0.81 -0.97
N THR A 61 -4.72 1.41 -2.15
CA THR A 61 -3.81 2.50 -2.54
C THR A 61 -4.38 3.82 -2.04
N ALA A 62 -3.52 4.75 -1.60
CA ALA A 62 -3.93 6.03 -1.03
C ALA A 62 -3.06 7.20 -1.50
N ALA A 63 -3.70 8.36 -1.69
CA ALA A 63 -3.03 9.62 -2.02
C ALA A 63 -2.31 10.25 -0.81
N ALA A 64 -2.48 9.65 0.38
CA ALA A 64 -1.93 10.09 1.64
C ALA A 64 -0.83 9.14 2.16
N ASN A 65 -0.14 9.55 3.21
CA ASN A 65 0.87 8.76 3.92
C ASN A 65 0.87 9.12 5.41
N SER A 66 1.80 8.55 6.20
CA SER A 66 1.92 8.78 7.64
C SER A 66 2.23 10.23 8.04
N LYS A 67 2.70 11.05 7.09
CA LYS A 67 3.01 12.47 7.33
C LYS A 67 1.77 13.35 7.23
N THR A 68 0.73 12.90 6.52
CA THR A 68 -0.48 13.70 6.26
C THR A 68 -1.71 13.16 6.97
N GLU A 69 -1.73 11.86 7.30
CA GLU A 69 -2.89 11.20 7.91
C GLU A 69 -2.52 10.50 9.22
N THR A 70 -3.55 10.24 10.03
CA THR A 70 -3.38 9.49 11.27
C THR A 70 -3.10 8.02 10.97
N ILE A 71 -2.02 7.50 11.56
CA ILE A 71 -1.70 6.07 11.53
C ILE A 71 -2.60 5.34 12.51
N LEU A 72 -3.29 4.32 12.01
CA LEU A 72 -4.08 3.39 12.79
C LEU A 72 -3.38 2.03 12.86
N ARG A 73 -3.64 1.29 13.95
CA ARG A 73 -3.06 -0.04 14.16
C ARG A 73 -4.01 -1.13 13.69
N ARG A 74 -3.49 -2.07 12.91
CA ARG A 74 -4.18 -3.30 12.49
C ARG A 74 -3.12 -4.37 12.30
N SER A 75 -3.06 -5.38 13.18
CA SER A 75 -1.99 -6.38 13.20
C SER A 75 -1.90 -7.23 11.93
N SER A 76 -3.00 -7.37 11.18
CA SER A 76 -3.05 -8.11 9.92
C SER A 76 -2.62 -7.29 8.68
N ALA A 77 -2.29 -6.02 8.87
CA ALA A 77 -2.04 -5.04 7.82
C ALA A 77 -0.58 -4.60 7.83
N ALA A 78 -0.05 -4.29 6.65
CA ALA A 78 1.21 -3.56 6.50
C ALA A 78 1.01 -2.33 5.62
N LEU A 79 1.54 -1.20 6.07
CA LEU A 79 1.57 0.07 5.33
C LEU A 79 2.89 0.16 4.57
N TYR A 80 2.81 0.52 3.30
CA TYR A 80 3.94 0.72 2.41
C TYR A 80 3.90 2.15 1.88
N GLU A 81 4.91 2.94 2.20
CA GLU A 81 4.98 4.35 1.83
C GLU A 81 6.09 4.57 0.81
N LYS A 82 5.83 5.33 -0.25
CA LYS A 82 6.89 5.68 -1.21
C LYS A 82 8.01 6.43 -0.50
N LYS A 83 9.25 6.06 -0.81
CA LYS A 83 10.46 6.77 -0.35
C LYS A 83 10.53 8.19 -0.90
#